data_AF-A0A553JSY0-F1
#
_entry.id   AF-A0A553JSY0-F1
#
_cell.length_a   1.000
_cell.length_b   1.000
_cell.length_c   1.000
_cell.angle_alpha   90.00
_cell.angle_beta   90.00
_cell.angle_gamma   90.00
#
_symmetry.space_group_name_H-M   'P 1'
#
loop_
_entity.id
_entity.type
_entity.pdbx_description
1 polymer ?
#
loop_
_entity_poly.entity_id
_entity_poly.type
_entity_poly.pdbx_seq_one_letter_code
_entity_poly.pdbx_strand_id
1 'polypeptide(L)'
;MNGKKLALLSGLLLTTACTSTTKTKDVLPLTTNSPVLQSPEEEKLLRKSQRAHDELVEKGLIVRNVAANNYVASIASTLAPAFNHPKIKLNYYILKDASVNASALPNGNIYLNVGLITKLASEEQLAFVIAHEIAHVVKRHGLLKTISSKNTIASSHVVNMFLMGTNIIYFATLNDLASFSRETEDEADYEAMKIIAQTNINLNEGAEAIRRLKQVKHAKESSSIWGSHDSIEDRIDTYYQRVEQHQWNLSTSEPAIENYQIFRAELAKQVIDIRIRNKQFELAEDVISQELELAPKNAMLYFYLGEVNRLKVQEFEAAAKEYSWLYDQKNDEQLKALLRENHIAYLDSAKQSYEKAIAIDETFTLSYRGLGMLALAENEKEKAKYLFNKYLKTDGIRDRRYIESLRDSI
;
A
#
# COMPACT_ATOMS: atom_id res chain seq x y z
N MET A 1 -83.88 27.17 -7.79
CA MET A 1 -83.10 25.98 -8.19
C MET A 1 -82.08 26.43 -9.22
N ASN A 2 -80.79 26.51 -8.86
CA ASN A 2 -79.67 26.49 -9.81
C ASN A 2 -78.33 26.48 -9.06
N GLY A 3 -77.56 25.41 -9.30
CA GLY A 3 -76.10 25.32 -9.34
C GLY A 3 -75.24 25.96 -8.25
N LYS A 4 -74.80 25.16 -7.27
CA LYS A 4 -73.61 25.44 -6.45
C LYS A 4 -72.36 25.46 -7.34
N LYS A 5 -71.64 26.59 -7.41
CA LYS A 5 -70.25 26.65 -7.88
C LYS A 5 -69.31 26.63 -6.67
N LEU A 6 -68.45 25.61 -6.63
CA LEU A 6 -67.30 25.52 -5.72
C LEU A 6 -66.33 26.67 -6.00
N ALA A 7 -66.01 27.46 -4.99
CA ALA A 7 -64.85 28.34 -4.97
C ALA A 7 -63.71 27.57 -4.27
N LEU A 8 -62.66 27.21 -5.01
CA LEU A 8 -61.41 26.70 -4.44
C LEU A 8 -60.61 27.87 -3.88
N LEU A 9 -60.46 27.93 -2.56
CA LEU A 9 -59.51 28.81 -1.88
C LEU A 9 -58.11 28.17 -1.87
N SER A 10 -57.17 28.89 -2.46
CA SER A 10 -55.77 29.10 -2.07
C SER A 10 -55.20 28.25 -0.92
N GLY A 11 -54.19 27.44 -1.25
CA GLY A 11 -53.23 26.83 -0.32
C GLY A 11 -51.85 26.73 -0.96
N LEU A 12 -51.17 27.86 -1.14
CA LEU A 12 -49.76 27.88 -1.58
C LEU A 12 -48.89 27.59 -0.35
N LEU A 13 -48.51 26.33 -0.15
CA LEU A 13 -47.49 25.95 0.82
C LEU A 13 -46.13 26.47 0.32
N LEU A 14 -45.68 27.61 0.84
CA LEU A 14 -44.27 28.00 0.80
C LEU A 14 -43.50 27.07 1.74
N THR A 15 -42.93 26.00 1.17
CA THR A 15 -41.86 25.25 1.82
C THR A 15 -40.60 26.10 1.76
N THR A 16 -40.33 26.83 2.84
CA THR A 16 -39.00 27.40 3.10
C THR A 16 -38.03 26.24 3.29
N ALA A 17 -37.38 25.83 2.20
CA ALA A 17 -36.21 24.99 2.26
C ALA A 17 -35.11 25.77 2.99
N CYS A 18 -34.98 25.50 4.30
CA CYS A 18 -33.78 25.87 5.05
C CYS A 18 -32.59 25.17 4.41
N THR A 19 -31.89 25.87 3.51
CA THR A 19 -30.54 25.53 3.11
C THR A 19 -29.63 25.70 4.33
N SER A 20 -29.45 24.62 5.08
CA SER A 20 -28.39 24.53 6.08
C SER A 20 -27.05 24.41 5.35
N THR A 21 -26.55 25.55 4.86
CA THR A 21 -25.13 25.71 4.54
C THR A 21 -24.39 25.66 5.88
N THR A 22 -24.03 24.45 6.31
CA THR A 22 -23.02 24.28 7.34
C THR A 22 -21.71 24.78 6.75
N LYS A 23 -21.42 26.07 6.95
CA LYS A 23 -20.07 26.60 6.76
C LYS A 23 -19.13 25.68 7.54
N THR A 24 -18.33 24.92 6.81
CA THR A 24 -17.11 24.32 7.36
C THR A 24 -16.40 25.42 8.13
N LYS A 25 -16.05 25.17 9.40
CA LYS A 25 -15.22 26.12 10.15
C LYS A 25 -13.98 26.39 9.30
N ASP A 26 -13.65 27.67 9.09
CA ASP A 26 -12.56 28.15 8.23
C ASP A 26 -11.18 27.65 8.71
N VAL A 27 -10.86 26.38 8.45
CA VAL A 27 -9.51 25.85 8.61
C VAL A 27 -8.69 26.36 7.45
N LEU A 28 -7.81 27.34 7.71
CA LEU A 28 -6.97 27.94 6.69
C LEU A 28 -5.83 26.98 6.29
N PRO A 29 -5.47 26.89 5.00
CA PRO A 29 -4.36 26.05 4.60
C PRO A 29 -3.01 26.64 5.04
N LEU A 30 -1.99 25.79 5.14
CA LEU A 30 -0.62 26.20 5.51
C LEU A 30 -0.01 27.21 4.54
N THR A 31 -0.43 27.18 3.28
CA THR A 31 0.01 28.12 2.22
C THR A 31 -0.47 29.56 2.45
N THR A 32 -1.38 29.81 3.39
CA THR A 32 -1.70 31.17 3.84
C THR A 32 -0.57 31.83 4.63
N ASN A 33 0.52 31.09 4.93
CA ASN A 33 1.68 31.56 5.69
C ASN A 33 1.34 32.12 7.08
N SER A 34 0.24 31.66 7.68
CA SER A 34 -0.02 31.89 9.10
C SER A 34 0.92 31.04 9.95
N PRO A 35 1.76 31.62 10.81
CA PRO A 35 2.69 30.86 11.65
C PRO A 35 2.01 30.27 12.90
N VAL A 36 0.68 30.43 13.04
CA VAL A 36 -0.06 30.14 14.27
C VAL A 36 -0.89 28.88 14.09
N LEU A 37 -0.96 28.08 15.16
CA LEU A 37 -1.94 27.00 15.27
C LEU A 37 -3.35 27.59 15.32
N GLN A 38 -4.30 26.97 14.62
CA GLN A 38 -5.65 27.49 14.50
C GLN A 38 -6.56 27.04 15.65
N SER A 39 -6.17 26.02 16.41
CA SER A 39 -6.91 25.60 17.60
C SER A 39 -6.07 24.77 18.61
N PRO A 40 -6.54 24.63 19.87
CA PRO A 40 -5.93 23.71 20.84
C PRO A 40 -5.94 22.24 20.38
N GLU A 41 -6.96 21.84 19.61
CA GLU A 41 -7.05 20.50 19.02
C GLU A 41 -5.90 20.25 18.05
N GLU A 42 -5.50 21.27 17.27
CA GLU A 42 -4.34 21.14 16.39
C GLU A 42 -3.06 20.84 17.19
N GLU A 43 -2.81 21.56 18.28
CA GLU A 43 -1.63 21.28 19.10
C GLU A 43 -1.65 19.85 19.69
N LYS A 44 -2.83 19.38 20.10
CA LYS A 44 -3.02 18.01 20.56
C LYS A 44 -2.74 16.99 19.44
N LEU A 45 -3.17 17.27 18.21
CA LEU A 45 -2.87 16.44 17.04
C LEU A 45 -1.36 16.40 16.78
N LEU A 46 -0.67 17.54 16.76
CA LEU A 46 0.79 17.59 16.56
C LEU A 46 1.55 16.76 17.58
N ARG A 47 1.20 16.85 18.87
CA ARG A 47 1.81 16.03 19.93
C ARG A 47 1.55 14.54 19.74
N LYS A 48 0.33 14.18 19.34
CA LYS A 48 -0.02 12.79 19.04
C LYS A 48 0.79 12.28 17.84
N SER A 49 0.89 13.06 16.76
CA SER A 49 1.67 12.72 15.58
C SER A 49 3.15 12.48 15.91
N GLN A 50 3.74 13.31 16.79
CA GLN A 50 5.12 13.10 17.21
C GLN A 50 5.29 11.78 17.99
N ARG A 51 4.39 11.45 18.91
CA ARG A 51 4.45 10.17 19.65
C ARG A 51 4.35 8.96 18.71
N ALA A 52 3.45 8.99 17.73
CA ALA A 52 3.37 7.93 16.73
C ALA A 52 4.68 7.79 15.93
N HIS A 53 5.32 8.90 15.58
CA HIS A 53 6.63 8.87 14.93
C HIS A 53 7.69 8.22 15.83
N ASP A 54 7.78 8.64 17.08
CA ASP A 54 8.78 8.12 18.03
C ASP A 54 8.62 6.60 18.22
N GLU A 55 7.39 6.10 18.29
CA GLU A 55 7.11 4.67 18.36
C GLU A 55 7.51 3.89 17.10
N LEU A 56 7.32 4.45 15.90
CA LEU A 56 7.78 3.84 14.65
C LEU A 56 9.31 3.72 14.63
N VAL A 57 10.01 4.74 15.13
CA VAL A 57 11.47 4.75 15.25
C VAL A 57 11.93 3.69 16.25
N GLU A 58 11.32 3.64 17.44
CA GLU A 58 11.65 2.70 18.51
C GLU A 58 11.46 1.24 18.07
N LYS A 59 10.33 0.94 17.42
CA LYS A 59 10.02 -0.40 16.89
C LYS A 59 10.84 -0.76 15.66
N GLY A 60 11.66 0.16 15.14
CA GLY A 60 12.50 -0.08 13.96
C GLY A 60 11.70 -0.30 12.68
N LEU A 61 10.49 0.26 12.59
CA LEU A 61 9.56 0.10 11.48
C LEU A 61 9.88 1.04 10.30
N ILE A 62 10.76 2.01 10.49
CA ILE A 62 11.25 2.88 9.41
C ILE A 62 12.41 2.21 8.68
N VAL A 63 12.41 2.28 7.35
CA VAL A 63 13.50 1.83 6.50
C VAL A 63 14.72 2.75 6.67
N ARG A 64 15.87 2.16 7.03
CA ARG A 64 17.14 2.88 7.26
C ARG A 64 18.11 2.78 6.07
N ASN A 65 17.58 2.62 4.87
CA ASN A 65 18.37 2.60 3.64
C ASN A 65 18.56 4.05 3.15
N VAL A 66 19.81 4.51 3.08
CA VAL A 66 20.16 5.88 2.70
C VAL A 66 19.78 6.17 1.24
N ALA A 67 20.03 5.25 0.32
CA ALA A 67 19.70 5.42 -1.09
C ALA A 67 18.18 5.55 -1.29
N ALA A 68 17.41 4.64 -0.68
CA ALA A 68 15.95 4.65 -0.74
C ALA A 68 15.36 5.95 -0.17
N ASN A 69 15.85 6.40 0.99
CA ASN A 69 15.37 7.63 1.62
C ASN A 69 15.74 8.87 0.80
N ASN A 70 16.96 8.93 0.24
CA ASN A 70 17.38 10.02 -0.64
C ASN A 70 16.54 10.09 -1.91
N TYR A 71 16.17 8.95 -2.48
CA TYR A 71 15.35 8.86 -3.68
C TYR A 71 13.93 9.41 -3.45
N VAL A 72 13.28 9.04 -2.34
CA VAL A 72 12.00 9.65 -1.96
C VAL A 72 12.15 11.14 -1.71
N ALA A 73 13.23 11.57 -1.05
CA ALA A 73 13.48 12.97 -0.77
C ALA A 73 13.69 13.79 -2.06
N SER A 74 14.35 13.24 -3.09
CA SER A 74 14.54 13.93 -4.37
C SER A 74 13.21 14.15 -5.08
N ILE A 75 12.33 13.14 -5.12
CA ILE A 75 10.98 13.30 -5.69
C ILE A 75 10.23 14.39 -4.92
N ALA A 76 10.15 14.25 -3.61
CA ALA A 76 9.41 15.14 -2.73
C ALA A 76 9.88 16.60 -2.81
N SER A 77 11.17 16.83 -3.04
CA SER A 77 11.74 18.17 -3.17
C SER A 77 11.18 18.96 -4.36
N THR A 78 10.70 18.26 -5.40
CA THR A 78 10.07 18.90 -6.57
C THR A 78 8.59 19.25 -6.33
N LEU A 79 7.98 18.66 -5.30
CA LEU A 79 6.54 18.74 -5.01
C LEU A 79 6.21 19.68 -3.84
N ALA A 80 7.19 20.04 -3.01
CA ALA A 80 6.94 20.75 -1.76
C ALA A 80 6.44 22.19 -2.02
N PRO A 81 5.20 22.52 -1.62
CA PRO A 81 4.70 23.88 -1.77
C PRO A 81 5.38 24.83 -0.77
N ALA A 82 5.44 26.11 -1.14
CA ALA A 82 5.97 27.13 -0.26
C ALA A 82 5.01 27.40 0.92
N PHE A 83 5.42 27.03 2.12
CA PHE A 83 4.85 27.51 3.37
C PHE A 83 5.91 27.60 4.46
N ASN A 84 5.72 28.48 5.45
CA ASN A 84 6.64 28.60 6.59
C ASN A 84 5.87 28.49 7.91
N HIS A 85 5.90 27.31 8.54
CA HIS A 85 5.25 27.06 9.82
C HIS A 85 6.24 26.51 10.85
N PRO A 86 6.30 27.04 12.09
CA PRO A 86 7.34 26.67 13.05
C PRO A 86 7.24 25.23 13.58
N LYS A 87 6.04 24.64 13.60
CA LYS A 87 5.78 23.31 14.16
C LYS A 87 5.40 22.22 13.15
N ILE A 88 5.19 22.57 11.88
CA ILE A 88 4.73 21.64 10.84
C ILE A 88 5.74 21.71 9.71
N LYS A 89 6.36 20.57 9.40
CA LYS A 89 7.37 20.45 8.36
C LYS A 89 7.11 19.17 7.58
N LEU A 90 7.22 19.24 6.26
CA LEU A 90 7.10 18.04 5.44
C LEU A 90 8.35 17.17 5.65
N ASN A 91 8.15 15.98 6.21
CA ASN A 91 9.18 14.97 6.38
C ASN A 91 8.68 13.67 5.77
N TYR A 92 9.54 12.92 5.09
CA TYR A 92 9.15 11.74 4.33
C TYR A 92 9.85 10.51 4.87
N TYR A 93 9.10 9.44 5.09
CA TYR A 93 9.61 8.19 5.65
C TYR A 93 9.08 6.99 4.89
N ILE A 94 9.92 5.99 4.70
CA ILE A 94 9.51 4.69 4.15
C ILE A 94 9.25 3.73 5.31
N LEU A 95 8.07 3.12 5.35
CA LEU A 95 7.68 2.15 6.37
C LEU A 95 7.84 0.71 5.88
N LYS A 96 8.34 -0.16 6.77
CA LYS A 96 8.45 -1.62 6.60
C LYS A 96 7.08 -2.29 6.72
N ASP A 97 6.15 -1.87 5.88
CA ASP A 97 4.79 -2.38 5.80
C ASP A 97 4.49 -2.78 4.35
N ALA A 98 4.07 -4.02 4.16
CA ALA A 98 3.74 -4.59 2.85
C ALA A 98 2.34 -4.19 2.35
N SER A 99 1.54 -3.48 3.14
CA SER A 99 0.28 -2.93 2.67
C SER A 99 0.52 -1.83 1.63
N VAL A 100 -0.39 -1.74 0.65
CA VAL A 100 -0.36 -0.69 -0.38
C VAL A 100 -1.03 0.55 0.21
N ASN A 101 -0.25 1.33 0.94
CA ASN A 101 -0.75 2.52 1.61
C ASN A 101 0.27 3.67 1.70
N ALA A 102 -0.25 4.89 1.78
CA ALA A 102 0.46 6.08 2.23
C ALA A 102 -0.36 6.75 3.33
N SER A 103 0.29 7.60 4.13
CA SER A 103 -0.44 8.43 5.08
C SER A 103 0.34 9.67 5.46
N ALA A 104 -0.38 10.76 5.69
CA ALA A 104 0.14 11.99 6.26
C ALA A 104 -0.36 12.22 7.69
N LEU A 105 0.56 12.58 8.58
CA LEU A 105 0.24 13.04 9.92
C LEU A 105 0.15 14.57 9.99
N PRO A 106 -0.69 15.13 10.89
CA PRO A 106 -0.83 16.57 11.08
C PRO A 106 0.46 17.37 11.32
N ASN A 107 1.54 16.75 11.82
CA ASN A 107 2.85 17.42 11.98
C ASN A 107 3.67 17.53 10.69
N GLY A 108 3.15 17.00 9.58
CA GLY A 108 3.79 17.00 8.26
C GLY A 108 4.65 15.77 7.99
N ASN A 109 4.67 14.78 8.89
CA ASN A 109 5.28 13.49 8.58
C ASN A 109 4.41 12.70 7.59
N ILE A 110 4.97 12.37 6.44
CA ILE A 110 4.38 11.57 5.37
C ILE A 110 5.08 10.21 5.36
N TYR A 111 4.29 9.15 5.34
CA TYR A 111 4.75 7.77 5.38
C TYR A 111 4.33 7.05 4.10
N LEU A 112 5.30 6.42 3.46
CA LEU A 112 5.12 5.61 2.26
C LEU A 112 5.43 4.16 2.62
N ASN A 113 4.46 3.25 2.48
CA ASN A 113 4.70 1.85 2.76
C ASN A 113 5.53 1.22 1.64
N VAL A 114 6.43 0.30 1.97
CA VAL A 114 7.18 -0.44 0.94
C VAL A 114 6.25 -1.18 -0.02
N GLY A 115 5.10 -1.67 0.45
CA GLY A 115 4.08 -2.28 -0.41
C GLY A 115 3.48 -1.32 -1.44
N LEU A 116 3.27 -0.05 -1.08
CA LEU A 116 2.82 0.99 -2.01
C LEU A 116 3.87 1.22 -3.09
N ILE A 117 5.12 1.46 -2.69
CA ILE A 117 6.20 1.77 -3.60
C ILE A 117 6.42 0.63 -4.61
N THR A 118 6.36 -0.63 -4.17
CA THR A 118 6.51 -1.77 -5.08
C THR A 118 5.31 -1.95 -6.03
N LYS A 119 4.13 -1.45 -5.66
CA LYS A 119 2.91 -1.59 -6.49
C LYS A 119 2.88 -0.59 -7.64
N LEU A 120 3.46 0.59 -7.47
CA LEU A 120 3.47 1.64 -8.50
C LEU A 120 4.45 1.29 -9.62
N ALA A 121 4.16 1.73 -10.85
CA ALA A 121 4.95 1.38 -12.02
C ALA A 121 6.01 2.42 -12.40
N SER A 122 5.88 3.66 -11.92
CA SER A 122 6.74 4.79 -12.31
C SER A 122 7.01 5.74 -11.14
N GLU A 123 8.07 6.54 -11.27
CA GLU A 123 8.40 7.59 -10.29
C GLU A 123 7.27 8.63 -10.23
N GLU A 124 6.68 8.93 -11.38
CA GLU A 124 5.62 9.89 -11.58
C GLU A 124 4.32 9.46 -10.87
N GLN A 125 4.01 8.16 -10.87
CA GLN A 125 2.90 7.62 -10.07
C GLN A 125 3.17 7.80 -8.57
N LEU A 126 4.40 7.54 -8.11
CA LEU A 126 4.77 7.77 -6.71
C LEU A 126 4.72 9.25 -6.34
N ALA A 127 5.17 10.12 -7.23
CA ALA A 127 5.12 11.56 -7.06
C ALA A 127 3.69 12.07 -6.91
N PHE A 128 2.74 11.55 -7.71
CA PHE A 128 1.33 11.88 -7.56
C PHE A 128 0.79 11.51 -6.17
N VAL A 129 1.10 10.30 -5.68
CA VAL A 129 0.69 9.88 -4.32
C VAL A 129 1.31 10.77 -3.25
N ILE A 130 2.60 11.11 -3.38
CA ILE A 130 3.26 12.05 -2.44
C ILE A 130 2.59 13.43 -2.49
N ALA A 131 2.25 13.94 -3.67
CA ALA A 131 1.58 15.23 -3.83
C ALA A 131 0.17 15.22 -3.19
N HIS A 132 -0.57 14.11 -3.31
CA HIS A 132 -1.85 13.89 -2.63
C HIS A 132 -1.70 13.92 -1.09
N GLU A 133 -0.70 13.22 -0.54
CA GLU A 133 -0.44 13.26 0.91
C GLU A 133 0.02 14.65 1.39
N ILE A 134 0.81 15.37 0.58
CA ILE A 134 1.17 16.77 0.84
C ILE A 134 -0.09 17.63 0.91
N ALA A 135 -1.05 17.42 0.01
CA ALA A 135 -2.30 18.18 0.01
C ALA A 135 -3.08 18.00 1.32
N HIS A 136 -3.18 16.77 1.86
CA HIS A 136 -3.82 16.54 3.16
C HIS A 136 -3.16 17.32 4.30
N VAL A 137 -1.83 17.43 4.31
CA VAL A 137 -1.10 18.24 5.31
C VAL A 137 -1.37 19.72 5.10
N VAL A 138 -1.20 20.20 3.88
CA VAL A 138 -1.29 21.62 3.52
C VAL A 138 -2.68 22.17 3.76
N LYS A 139 -3.72 21.41 3.40
CA LYS A 139 -5.13 21.74 3.66
C LYS A 139 -5.59 21.45 5.08
N ARG A 140 -4.72 20.85 5.91
CA ARG A 140 -5.00 20.49 7.30
C ARG A 140 -6.26 19.60 7.41
N HIS A 141 -6.45 18.67 6.47
CA HIS A 141 -7.60 17.76 6.45
C HIS A 141 -7.73 16.95 7.75
N GLY A 142 -6.61 16.57 8.38
CA GLY A 142 -6.63 15.89 9.69
C GLY A 142 -7.20 16.75 10.82
N LEU A 143 -6.95 18.07 10.80
CA LEU A 143 -7.57 19.02 11.74
C LEU A 143 -9.05 19.21 11.43
N LEU A 144 -9.40 19.42 10.15
CA LEU A 144 -10.78 19.58 9.70
C LEU A 144 -11.63 18.38 10.12
N LYS A 145 -11.16 17.16 9.89
CA LYS A 145 -11.83 15.92 10.31
C LYS A 145 -12.04 15.89 11.83
N THR A 146 -10.99 16.18 12.60
CA THR A 146 -11.05 16.20 14.07
C THR A 146 -12.08 17.20 14.60
N ILE A 147 -12.20 18.37 13.96
CA ILE A 147 -13.17 19.41 14.34
C ILE A 147 -14.60 19.05 13.92
N SER A 148 -14.76 18.41 12.76
CA SER A 148 -16.06 18.05 12.19
C SER A 148 -16.72 16.85 12.89
N SER A 149 -15.94 15.93 13.48
CA SER A 149 -16.45 14.75 14.21
C SER A 149 -17.07 15.05 15.59
N LYS A 150 -17.89 16.10 15.72
CA LYS A 150 -18.42 16.77 16.95
C LYS A 150 -18.88 15.96 18.18
N ASN A 151 -18.81 14.63 18.27
CA ASN A 151 -19.14 13.89 19.51
C ASN A 151 -18.66 12.43 19.57
N THR A 152 -17.39 12.14 19.27
CA THR A 152 -16.74 10.90 19.73
C THR A 152 -15.25 11.13 19.91
N ILE A 153 -14.79 11.04 21.15
CA ILE A 153 -13.37 11.10 21.58
C ILE A 153 -12.63 9.80 21.15
N ALA A 154 -12.98 9.22 20.00
CA ALA A 154 -12.46 7.93 19.51
C ALA A 154 -11.77 8.00 18.14
N SER A 155 -11.84 9.11 17.40
CA SER A 155 -11.11 9.25 16.12
C SER A 155 -9.68 9.74 16.32
N SER A 156 -8.90 9.01 17.12
CA SER A 156 -7.46 9.19 17.17
C SER A 156 -6.81 8.48 16.00
N HIS A 157 -6.60 9.19 14.89
CA HIS A 157 -5.75 8.80 13.74
C HIS A 157 -4.26 8.64 14.09
N VAL A 158 -3.95 8.45 15.37
CA VAL A 158 -2.62 8.13 15.92
C VAL A 158 -2.65 6.76 16.62
N VAL A 159 -3.83 6.16 16.85
CA VAL A 159 -4.02 4.92 17.63
C VAL A 159 -4.45 3.72 16.77
N ASN A 160 -4.65 3.85 15.47
CA ASN A 160 -4.91 2.68 14.60
C ASN A 160 -3.67 2.21 13.80
N MET A 161 -2.53 2.91 13.88
CA MET A 161 -1.20 2.37 13.52
C MET A 161 -0.64 1.44 14.62
N PHE A 162 -1.45 1.14 15.64
CA PHE A 162 -1.00 0.75 16.97
C PHE A 162 -0.97 -0.76 17.22
N LEU A 163 -1.07 -1.59 16.17
CA LEU A 163 -1.11 -3.05 16.31
C LEU A 163 0.02 -3.79 15.56
N MET A 164 1.06 -3.07 15.13
CA MET A 164 2.21 -3.60 14.37
C MET A 164 3.18 -4.51 15.15
N GLY A 165 2.77 -5.07 16.29
CA GLY A 165 3.65 -5.83 17.20
C GLY A 165 3.20 -7.25 17.53
N THR A 166 2.03 -7.70 17.07
CA THR A 166 1.56 -9.07 17.28
C THR A 166 1.31 -9.69 15.91
N ASN A 167 1.78 -10.92 15.69
CA ASN A 167 1.66 -11.68 14.43
C ASN A 167 0.20 -12.08 14.12
N ILE A 168 -0.73 -11.13 14.15
CA ILE A 168 -2.17 -11.31 13.98
C ILE A 168 -2.66 -10.28 12.98
N ILE A 169 -3.19 -10.82 11.88
CA ILE A 169 -3.98 -10.16 10.84
C ILE A 169 -4.89 -9.08 11.44
N TYR A 170 -4.78 -7.84 10.96
CA TYR A 170 -5.77 -6.80 11.22
C TYR A 170 -6.33 -6.24 9.91
N PHE A 171 -7.33 -6.95 9.37
CA PHE A 171 -8.27 -6.41 8.38
C PHE A 171 -9.46 -5.68 9.04
N ALA A 172 -9.62 -5.75 10.36
CA ALA A 172 -10.85 -5.30 11.05
C ALA A 172 -10.77 -3.89 11.69
N THR A 173 -9.59 -3.31 11.93
CA THR A 173 -9.44 -1.94 12.48
C THR A 173 -9.04 -0.90 11.45
N LEU A 174 -8.77 -1.32 10.20
CA LEU A 174 -8.47 -0.42 9.09
C LEU A 174 -9.69 0.35 8.59
N ASN A 175 -10.91 -0.15 8.84
CA ASN A 175 -12.16 0.51 8.43
C ASN A 175 -12.35 1.90 9.08
N ASP A 176 -11.72 2.18 10.23
CA ASP A 176 -11.87 3.47 10.94
C ASP A 176 -10.80 4.51 10.54
N LEU A 177 -9.79 4.10 9.75
CA LEU A 177 -8.71 4.97 9.29
C LEU A 177 -9.01 5.63 7.93
N ALA A 178 -9.74 4.93 7.05
CA ALA A 178 -9.76 5.22 5.62
C ALA A 178 -10.73 6.31 5.15
N SER A 179 -11.71 6.75 5.94
CA SER A 179 -12.73 7.67 5.43
C SER A 179 -12.41 9.14 5.74
N PHE A 180 -11.50 9.75 4.98
CA PHE A 180 -11.66 11.19 4.71
C PHE A 180 -12.99 11.41 4.00
N SER A 181 -13.59 12.60 4.13
CA SER A 181 -14.82 12.84 3.39
C SER A 181 -14.51 12.88 1.89
N ARG A 182 -15.49 12.53 1.07
CA ARG A 182 -15.39 12.64 -0.39
C ARG A 182 -14.90 14.02 -0.82
N GLU A 183 -15.34 15.08 -0.13
CA GLU A 183 -14.88 16.43 -0.44
C GLU A 183 -13.38 16.63 -0.17
N THR A 184 -12.84 16.07 0.92
CA THR A 184 -11.42 16.21 1.25
C THR A 184 -10.50 15.37 0.36
N GLU A 185 -10.96 14.20 -0.09
CA GLU A 185 -10.24 13.39 -1.09
C GLU A 185 -10.23 14.07 -2.45
N ASP A 186 -11.39 14.63 -2.84
CA ASP A 186 -11.54 15.37 -4.08
C ASP A 186 -10.66 16.64 -4.12
N GLU A 187 -10.59 17.37 -2.98
CA GLU A 187 -9.69 18.51 -2.81
C GLU A 187 -8.23 18.06 -2.82
N ALA A 188 -7.87 16.94 -2.19
CA ALA A 188 -6.51 16.41 -2.19
C ALA A 188 -6.04 16.01 -3.59
N ASP A 189 -6.88 15.31 -4.37
CA ASP A 189 -6.62 14.99 -5.78
C ASP A 189 -6.40 16.27 -6.60
N TYR A 190 -7.28 17.28 -6.45
CA TYR A 190 -7.14 18.53 -7.18
C TYR A 190 -5.84 19.30 -6.85
N GLU A 191 -5.49 19.37 -5.57
CA GLU A 191 -4.24 20.01 -5.14
C GLU A 191 -3.01 19.23 -5.62
N ALA A 192 -3.05 17.89 -5.58
CA ALA A 192 -1.99 17.05 -6.11
C ALA A 192 -1.76 17.33 -7.59
N MET A 193 -2.84 17.39 -8.38
CA MET A 193 -2.75 17.74 -9.80
C MET A 193 -2.14 19.12 -10.02
N LYS A 194 -2.53 20.13 -9.22
CA LYS A 194 -1.93 21.48 -9.30
C LYS A 194 -0.45 21.47 -9.00
N ILE A 195 -0.02 20.73 -7.97
CA ILE A 195 1.39 20.58 -7.63
C ILE A 195 2.14 19.96 -8.82
N ILE A 196 1.65 18.83 -9.34
CA ILE A 196 2.29 18.11 -10.43
C ILE A 196 2.34 18.94 -11.71
N ALA A 197 1.27 19.66 -12.05
CA ALA A 197 1.18 20.53 -13.23
C ALA A 197 2.17 21.70 -13.22
N GLN A 198 2.75 22.04 -12.06
CA GLN A 198 3.81 23.07 -11.92
C GLN A 198 5.23 22.48 -12.06
N THR A 199 5.34 21.17 -12.24
CA THR A 199 6.61 20.45 -12.40
C THR A 199 6.73 19.88 -13.82
N ASN A 200 7.84 19.18 -14.08
CA ASN A 200 8.02 18.41 -15.32
C ASN A 200 7.52 16.96 -15.21
N ILE A 201 6.85 16.59 -14.11
CA ILE A 201 6.33 15.24 -13.90
C ILE A 201 5.12 15.02 -14.80
N ASN A 202 5.03 13.84 -15.42
CA ASN A 202 3.92 13.50 -16.30
C ASN A 202 2.60 13.42 -15.53
N LEU A 203 1.74 14.43 -15.72
CA LEU A 203 0.43 14.50 -15.07
C LEU A 203 -0.49 13.33 -15.45
N ASN A 204 -0.31 12.67 -16.59
CA ASN A 204 -1.12 11.50 -16.96
C ASN A 204 -0.94 10.32 -15.98
N GLU A 205 0.26 10.20 -15.39
CA GLU A 205 0.59 9.12 -14.47
C GLU A 205 -0.17 9.20 -13.15
N GLY A 206 -0.77 10.35 -12.80
CA GLY A 206 -1.65 10.45 -11.65
C GLY A 206 -2.93 9.62 -11.80
N ALA A 207 -3.56 9.64 -12.98
CA ALA A 207 -4.71 8.79 -13.28
C ALA A 207 -4.33 7.30 -13.30
N GLU A 208 -3.14 6.96 -13.82
CA GLU A 208 -2.62 5.60 -13.78
C GLU A 208 -2.31 5.13 -12.35
N ALA A 209 -1.82 6.01 -11.48
CA ALA A 209 -1.63 5.72 -10.05
C ALA A 209 -2.97 5.36 -9.40
N ILE A 210 -4.00 6.20 -9.58
CA ILE A 210 -5.36 5.95 -9.06
C ILE A 210 -5.87 4.59 -9.56
N ARG A 211 -5.76 4.32 -10.87
CA ARG A 211 -6.18 3.03 -11.46
C ARG A 211 -5.45 1.85 -10.83
N ARG A 212 -4.12 1.95 -10.64
CA ARG A 212 -3.27 0.86 -10.14
C ARG A 212 -3.47 0.59 -8.65
N LEU A 213 -3.74 1.62 -7.86
CA LEU A 213 -3.97 1.51 -6.42
C LEU A 213 -5.35 0.92 -6.07
N LYS A 214 -6.29 0.91 -7.02
CA LYS A 214 -7.49 0.05 -6.97
C LYS A 214 -7.22 -1.40 -7.30
N GLN A 215 -6.29 -1.66 -8.24
CA GLN A 215 -5.89 -3.00 -8.67
C GLN A 215 -5.02 -3.73 -7.62
N VAL A 216 -5.08 -3.34 -6.34
CA VAL A 216 -4.75 -4.24 -5.25
C VAL A 216 -5.84 -5.30 -5.23
N LYS A 217 -5.67 -6.25 -6.15
CA LYS A 217 -6.42 -7.49 -6.26
C LYS A 217 -6.70 -7.94 -4.84
N HIS A 218 -7.99 -7.98 -4.49
CA HIS A 218 -8.49 -8.67 -3.31
C HIS A 218 -8.37 -7.99 -1.93
N ALA A 219 -7.93 -6.73 -1.86
CA ALA A 219 -8.31 -5.92 -0.70
C ALA A 219 -9.81 -5.62 -0.82
N LYS A 220 -10.63 -5.92 0.19
CA LYS A 220 -12.03 -5.47 0.22
C LYS A 220 -12.06 -4.00 -0.17
N GLU A 221 -12.99 -3.58 -1.04
CA GLU A 221 -13.12 -2.19 -1.50
C GLU A 221 -13.11 -1.17 -0.34
N SER A 222 -13.51 -1.59 0.86
CA SER A 222 -13.49 -0.82 2.10
C SER A 222 -12.13 -0.69 2.82
N SER A 223 -11.09 -1.41 2.39
CA SER A 223 -9.82 -1.57 3.12
C SER A 223 -8.62 -0.85 2.50
N SER A 224 -8.81 -0.24 1.33
CA SER A 224 -7.82 0.63 0.67
C SER A 224 -8.29 2.08 0.76
N ILE A 225 -7.41 3.00 1.18
CA ILE A 225 -7.68 4.46 1.17
C ILE A 225 -8.08 4.93 -0.24
N TRP A 226 -7.65 4.20 -1.27
CA TRP A 226 -7.93 4.48 -2.68
C TRP A 226 -9.29 3.95 -3.17
N GLY A 227 -9.95 3.10 -2.39
CA GLY A 227 -11.22 2.43 -2.73
C GLY A 227 -12.45 2.97 -2.01
N SER A 228 -12.27 3.87 -1.02
CA SER A 228 -13.40 4.39 -0.26
C SER A 228 -14.06 5.57 -0.97
N HIS A 229 -15.16 5.29 -1.66
CA HIS A 229 -16.31 6.20 -1.86
C HIS A 229 -16.47 7.04 -3.15
N ASP A 230 -16.00 6.56 -4.29
CA ASP A 230 -16.57 6.80 -5.64
C ASP A 230 -16.12 5.66 -6.57
N SER A 231 -16.80 5.41 -7.70
CA SER A 231 -16.22 4.47 -8.65
C SER A 231 -14.91 5.07 -9.18
N ILE A 232 -13.86 4.26 -9.31
CA ILE A 232 -12.56 4.74 -9.80
C ILE A 232 -12.66 5.41 -11.16
N GLU A 233 -13.60 4.97 -11.98
CA GLU A 233 -13.88 5.63 -13.26
C GLU A 233 -14.39 7.06 -13.03
N ASP A 234 -15.26 7.31 -12.03
CA ASP A 234 -15.69 8.67 -11.69
C ASP A 234 -14.52 9.55 -11.23
N ARG A 235 -13.59 9.01 -10.43
CA ARG A 235 -12.37 9.75 -10.01
C ARG A 235 -11.48 10.06 -11.20
N ILE A 236 -11.28 9.10 -12.10
CA ILE A 236 -10.46 9.26 -13.31
C ILE A 236 -11.13 10.20 -14.31
N ASP A 237 -12.45 10.14 -14.46
CA ASP A 237 -13.22 11.05 -15.30
C ASP A 237 -13.13 12.48 -14.75
N THR A 238 -13.29 12.65 -13.43
CA THR A 238 -13.09 13.93 -12.76
C THR A 238 -11.66 14.45 -12.95
N TYR A 239 -10.66 13.56 -12.90
CA TYR A 239 -9.27 13.88 -13.17
C TYR A 239 -9.09 14.47 -14.57
N TYR A 240 -9.57 13.78 -15.62
CA TYR A 240 -9.43 14.25 -16.99
C TYR A 240 -10.28 15.50 -17.29
N GLN A 241 -11.46 15.64 -16.70
CA GLN A 241 -12.25 16.87 -16.76
C GLN A 241 -11.48 18.07 -16.21
N ARG A 242 -10.75 17.89 -15.10
CA ARG A 242 -9.91 18.95 -14.51
C ARG A 242 -8.73 19.31 -15.40
N VAL A 243 -8.08 18.32 -16.00
CA VAL A 243 -7.00 18.53 -16.99
C VAL A 243 -7.51 19.40 -18.14
N GLU A 244 -8.67 19.04 -18.72
CA GLU A 244 -9.29 19.80 -19.81
C GLU A 244 -9.67 21.21 -19.37
N GLN A 245 -10.37 21.35 -18.23
CA GLN A 245 -10.83 22.62 -17.68
C GLN A 245 -9.67 23.61 -17.45
N HIS A 246 -8.52 23.13 -16.97
CA HIS A 246 -7.35 23.97 -16.68
C HIS A 246 -6.38 24.08 -17.85
N GLN A 247 -6.67 23.39 -18.97
CA GLN A 247 -5.79 23.30 -20.12
C GLN A 247 -4.37 22.84 -19.74
N TRP A 248 -4.26 21.92 -18.77
CA TRP A 248 -2.97 21.37 -18.37
C TRP A 248 -2.44 20.46 -19.48
N ASN A 249 -1.14 20.60 -19.75
CA ASN A 249 -0.49 19.77 -20.75
C ASN A 249 -0.21 18.38 -20.18
N LEU A 250 -0.81 17.36 -20.77
CA LEU A 250 -0.42 15.98 -20.51
C LEU A 250 0.86 15.71 -21.29
N SER A 251 2.00 15.66 -20.60
CA SER A 251 3.24 15.23 -21.25
C SER A 251 3.04 13.83 -21.84
N THR A 252 3.49 13.64 -23.08
CA THR A 252 3.58 12.31 -23.71
C THR A 252 4.95 11.68 -23.52
N SER A 253 5.85 12.33 -22.76
CA SER A 253 7.15 11.76 -22.44
C SER A 253 6.96 10.46 -21.65
N GLU A 254 7.60 9.39 -22.13
CA GLU A 254 7.65 8.12 -21.41
C GLU A 254 8.17 8.35 -19.97
N PRO A 255 7.55 7.71 -18.97
CA PRO A 255 7.97 7.86 -17.58
C PRO A 255 9.43 7.45 -17.38
N ALA A 256 10.13 8.06 -16.42
CA ALA A 256 11.50 7.71 -16.06
C ALA A 256 11.54 6.38 -15.27
N ILE A 257 11.41 5.27 -15.99
CA ILE A 257 11.14 3.95 -15.39
C ILE A 257 12.40 3.31 -14.78
N GLU A 258 13.57 3.45 -15.39
CA GLU A 258 14.77 2.67 -15.03
C GLU A 258 15.25 2.92 -13.58
N ASN A 259 15.41 4.19 -13.20
CA ASN A 259 15.83 4.54 -11.83
C ASN A 259 14.82 4.07 -10.79
N TYR A 260 13.53 4.20 -11.13
CA TYR A 260 12.45 3.77 -10.25
C TYR A 260 12.40 2.25 -10.09
N GLN A 261 12.71 1.50 -11.14
CA GLN A 261 12.82 0.03 -11.08
C GLN A 261 13.97 -0.41 -10.18
N ILE A 262 15.14 0.22 -10.27
CA ILE A 262 16.28 -0.08 -9.38
C ILE A 262 15.88 0.19 -7.92
N PHE A 263 15.28 1.36 -7.67
CA PHE A 263 14.78 1.73 -6.35
C PHE A 263 13.74 0.74 -5.80
N ARG A 264 12.74 0.34 -6.60
CA ARG A 264 11.72 -0.63 -6.16
C ARG A 264 12.31 -1.99 -5.87
N ALA A 265 13.28 -2.45 -6.67
CA ALA A 265 13.84 -3.79 -6.55
C ALA A 265 14.53 -3.99 -5.18
N GLU A 266 15.14 -2.94 -4.63
CA GLU A 266 15.70 -2.95 -3.27
C GLU A 266 14.61 -3.19 -2.20
N LEU A 267 13.40 -2.69 -2.41
CA LEU A 267 12.28 -2.78 -1.48
C LEU A 267 11.42 -4.03 -1.70
N ALA A 268 11.34 -4.54 -2.93
CA ALA A 268 10.55 -5.70 -3.31
C ALA A 268 10.91 -6.94 -2.49
N LYS A 269 12.21 -7.20 -2.30
CA LYS A 269 12.66 -8.31 -1.43
C LYS A 269 12.10 -8.18 -0.01
N GLN A 270 12.08 -6.96 0.54
CA GLN A 270 11.56 -6.73 1.89
C GLN A 270 10.05 -6.96 1.96
N VAL A 271 9.30 -6.55 0.94
CA VAL A 271 7.86 -6.84 0.82
C VAL A 271 7.63 -8.35 0.77
N ILE A 272 8.36 -9.07 -0.07
CA ILE A 272 8.27 -10.54 -0.19
C ILE A 272 8.55 -11.21 1.16
N ASP A 273 9.63 -10.83 1.85
CA ASP A 273 9.99 -11.36 3.17
C ASP A 273 8.92 -11.07 4.24
N ILE A 274 8.29 -9.89 4.22
CA ILE A 274 7.19 -9.55 5.14
C ILE A 274 5.98 -10.44 4.84
N ARG A 275 5.58 -10.56 3.56
CA ARG A 275 4.42 -11.33 3.15
C ARG A 275 4.58 -12.82 3.44
N ILE A 276 5.72 -13.43 3.11
CA ILE A 276 5.99 -14.84 3.42
C ILE A 276 5.95 -15.09 4.94
N ARG A 277 6.57 -14.22 5.76
CA ARG A 277 6.52 -14.36 7.23
C ARG A 277 5.10 -14.27 7.78
N ASN A 278 4.25 -13.45 7.16
CA ASN A 278 2.85 -13.30 7.51
C ASN A 278 1.95 -14.38 6.87
N LYS A 279 2.52 -15.37 6.17
CA LYS A 279 1.81 -16.42 5.43
C LYS A 279 0.85 -15.86 4.36
N GLN A 280 1.25 -14.74 3.75
CA GLN A 280 0.57 -14.09 2.64
C GLN A 280 1.23 -14.51 1.32
N PHE A 281 1.02 -15.76 0.92
CA PHE A 281 1.68 -16.41 -0.20
C PHE A 281 1.18 -15.90 -1.55
N GLU A 282 -0.13 -15.74 -1.73
CA GLU A 282 -0.70 -15.20 -2.97
C GLU A 282 -0.23 -13.76 -3.22
N LEU A 283 -0.24 -12.93 -2.17
CA LEU A 283 0.26 -11.56 -2.27
C LEU A 283 1.78 -11.51 -2.48
N ALA A 284 2.54 -12.48 -1.97
CA ALA A 284 3.98 -12.57 -2.26
C ALA A 284 4.23 -12.95 -3.71
N GLU A 285 3.47 -13.91 -4.26
CA GLU A 285 3.54 -14.31 -5.66
C GLU A 285 3.20 -13.16 -6.62
N ASP A 286 2.20 -12.34 -6.30
CA ASP A 286 1.85 -11.16 -7.10
C ASP A 286 3.03 -10.19 -7.23
N VAL A 287 3.72 -9.90 -6.11
CA VAL A 287 4.91 -9.03 -6.12
C VAL A 287 6.04 -9.68 -6.90
N ILE A 288 6.32 -10.98 -6.68
CA ILE A 288 7.39 -11.69 -7.37
C ILE A 288 7.14 -11.71 -8.89
N SER A 289 5.90 -11.94 -9.31
CA SER A 289 5.52 -12.00 -10.72
C SER A 289 5.69 -10.64 -11.40
N GLN A 290 5.23 -9.56 -10.74
CA GLN A 290 5.43 -8.19 -11.23
C GLN A 290 6.92 -7.85 -11.38
N GLU A 291 7.75 -8.22 -10.41
CA GLU A 291 9.19 -7.95 -10.49
C GLU A 291 9.90 -8.83 -11.53
N LEU A 292 9.42 -10.06 -11.78
CA LEU A 292 9.96 -10.95 -12.82
C LEU A 292 9.64 -10.46 -14.25
N GLU A 293 8.53 -9.76 -14.46
CA GLU A 293 8.24 -9.10 -15.74
C GLU A 293 9.33 -8.06 -16.08
N LEU A 294 9.86 -7.38 -15.06
CA LEU A 294 10.89 -6.36 -15.20
C LEU A 294 12.31 -6.95 -15.20
N ALA A 295 12.54 -7.98 -14.38
CA ALA A 295 13.83 -8.62 -14.18
C ALA A 295 13.77 -10.14 -14.38
N PRO A 296 13.51 -10.63 -15.62
CA PRO A 296 13.29 -12.06 -15.89
C PRO A 296 14.54 -12.95 -15.73
N LYS A 297 15.70 -12.35 -15.43
CA LYS A 297 16.96 -13.06 -15.15
C LYS A 297 17.39 -12.92 -13.69
N ASN A 298 16.45 -12.65 -12.78
CA ASN A 298 16.75 -12.52 -11.36
C ASN A 298 16.57 -13.87 -10.64
N ALA A 299 17.67 -14.55 -10.33
CA ALA A 299 17.67 -15.85 -9.65
C ALA A 299 16.97 -15.81 -8.27
N MET A 300 17.10 -14.69 -7.54
CA MET A 300 16.51 -14.52 -6.22
C MET A 300 14.97 -14.50 -6.28
N LEU A 301 14.39 -13.86 -7.30
CA LEU A 301 12.92 -13.84 -7.48
C LEU A 301 12.36 -15.23 -7.78
N TYR A 302 13.03 -16.00 -8.65
CA TYR A 302 12.64 -17.40 -8.90
C TYR A 302 12.79 -18.27 -7.66
N PHE A 303 13.81 -18.06 -6.84
CA PHE A 303 13.91 -18.75 -5.56
C PHE A 303 12.72 -18.44 -4.64
N TYR A 304 12.34 -17.17 -4.50
CA TYR A 304 11.17 -16.81 -3.70
C TYR A 304 9.87 -17.34 -4.29
N LEU A 305 9.72 -17.40 -5.62
CA LEU A 305 8.58 -18.05 -6.27
C LEU A 305 8.51 -19.53 -5.89
N GLY A 306 9.67 -20.19 -5.85
CA GLY A 306 9.79 -21.55 -5.37
C GLY A 306 9.38 -21.71 -3.91
N GLU A 307 9.86 -20.83 -3.04
CA GLU A 307 9.53 -20.86 -1.60
C GLU A 307 8.04 -20.62 -1.36
N VAL A 308 7.43 -19.65 -2.05
CA VAL A 308 5.99 -19.36 -1.96
C VAL A 308 5.16 -20.58 -2.33
N ASN A 309 5.44 -21.19 -3.49
CA ASN A 309 4.71 -22.37 -3.95
C ASN A 309 4.89 -23.58 -3.01
N ARG A 310 6.12 -23.81 -2.53
CA ARG A 310 6.40 -24.86 -1.54
C ARG A 310 5.67 -24.62 -0.22
N LEU A 311 5.65 -23.37 0.26
CA LEU A 311 5.02 -22.98 1.51
C LEU A 311 3.49 -22.99 1.42
N LYS A 312 2.88 -22.72 0.26
CA LYS A 312 1.41 -22.88 0.07
C LYS A 312 0.96 -24.30 0.43
N VAL A 313 1.75 -25.31 0.10
CA VAL A 313 1.46 -26.72 0.42
C VAL A 313 1.79 -27.03 1.89
N GLN A 314 2.95 -26.56 2.39
CA GLN A 314 3.37 -26.81 3.78
C GLN A 314 2.46 -26.12 4.81
N GLU A 315 2.03 -24.90 4.53
CA GLU A 315 1.22 -24.03 5.39
C GLU A 315 -0.21 -23.92 4.84
N PHE A 316 -0.76 -25.06 4.40
CA PHE A 316 -2.03 -25.17 3.69
C PHE A 316 -3.19 -24.39 4.31
N GLU A 317 -3.39 -24.51 5.63
CA GLU A 317 -4.48 -23.83 6.32
C GLU A 317 -4.36 -22.29 6.26
N ALA A 318 -3.12 -21.77 6.27
CA ALA A 318 -2.89 -20.35 6.12
C ALA A 318 -3.10 -19.89 4.67
N ALA A 319 -2.62 -20.68 3.69
CA ALA A 319 -2.85 -20.43 2.27
C ALA A 319 -4.35 -20.42 1.93
N ALA A 320 -5.12 -21.38 2.44
CA ALA A 320 -6.58 -21.44 2.25
C ALA A 320 -7.29 -20.25 2.89
N LYS A 321 -6.85 -19.80 4.08
CA LYS A 321 -7.38 -18.61 4.73
C LYS A 321 -7.10 -17.34 3.95
N GLU A 322 -5.88 -17.18 3.44
CA GLU A 322 -5.52 -16.05 2.58
C GLU A 322 -6.37 -16.06 1.31
N TYR A 323 -6.44 -17.19 0.60
CA TYR A 323 -7.25 -17.32 -0.62
C TYR A 323 -8.72 -16.99 -0.36
N SER A 324 -9.31 -17.56 0.71
CA SER A 324 -10.68 -17.25 1.12
C SER A 324 -10.90 -15.75 1.33
N TRP A 325 -9.99 -15.10 2.06
CA TRP A 325 -10.06 -13.67 2.32
C TRP A 325 -9.92 -12.85 1.03
N LEU A 326 -9.02 -13.24 0.14
CA LEU A 326 -8.74 -12.51 -1.09
C LEU A 326 -9.92 -12.59 -2.08
N TYR A 327 -10.43 -13.80 -2.32
CA TYR A 327 -11.40 -14.06 -3.37
C TYR A 327 -12.86 -14.01 -2.87
N ASP A 328 -13.09 -13.49 -1.67
CA ASP A 328 -14.38 -13.45 -0.97
C ASP A 328 -15.10 -14.82 -1.00
N GLN A 329 -14.31 -15.88 -0.84
CA GLN A 329 -14.80 -17.26 -0.80
C GLN A 329 -14.98 -17.69 0.65
N LYS A 330 -15.92 -18.59 0.90
CA LYS A 330 -16.05 -19.21 2.22
C LYS A 330 -14.87 -20.15 2.47
N ASN A 331 -14.24 -20.05 3.64
CA ASN A 331 -13.21 -20.99 4.07
C ASN A 331 -13.84 -22.30 4.57
N ASP A 332 -14.32 -23.13 3.65
CA ASP A 332 -14.92 -24.43 3.94
C ASP A 332 -14.17 -25.59 3.26
N GLU A 333 -14.64 -26.83 3.49
CA GLU A 333 -13.99 -28.02 2.92
C GLU A 333 -14.05 -28.06 1.39
N GLN A 334 -15.00 -27.36 0.75
CA GLN A 334 -15.06 -27.32 -0.72
C GLN A 334 -13.88 -26.51 -1.28
N LEU A 335 -13.62 -25.32 -0.72
CA LEU A 335 -12.42 -24.54 -1.09
C LEU A 335 -11.14 -25.32 -0.78
N LYS A 336 -11.07 -25.95 0.39
CA LYS A 336 -9.88 -26.72 0.79
C LYS A 336 -9.66 -27.93 -0.12
N ALA A 337 -10.70 -28.63 -0.55
CA ALA A 337 -10.57 -29.73 -1.52
C ALA A 337 -9.98 -29.23 -2.85
N LEU A 338 -10.48 -28.11 -3.38
CA LEU A 338 -9.94 -27.48 -4.60
C LEU A 338 -8.45 -27.12 -4.45
N LEU A 339 -8.06 -26.52 -3.33
CA LEU A 339 -6.66 -26.16 -3.11
C LEU A 339 -5.76 -27.40 -2.93
N ARG A 340 -6.27 -28.48 -2.33
CA ARG A 340 -5.54 -29.76 -2.23
C ARG A 340 -5.30 -30.40 -3.59
N GLU A 341 -6.26 -30.32 -4.50
CA GLU A 341 -6.10 -30.81 -5.88
C GLU A 341 -4.93 -30.10 -6.59
N ASN A 342 -4.69 -28.83 -6.28
CA ASN A 342 -3.59 -28.04 -6.83
C ASN A 342 -2.22 -28.28 -6.16
N HIS A 343 -2.12 -29.07 -5.09
CA HIS A 343 -0.86 -29.26 -4.36
C HIS A 343 0.28 -29.75 -5.25
N ILE A 344 0.00 -30.73 -6.12
CA ILE A 344 1.01 -31.28 -7.03
C ILE A 344 1.52 -30.18 -7.97
N ALA A 345 0.62 -29.38 -8.53
CA ALA A 345 0.98 -28.27 -9.40
C ALA A 345 1.82 -27.21 -8.68
N TYR A 346 1.54 -26.90 -7.41
CA TYR A 346 2.38 -26.00 -6.61
C TYR A 346 3.77 -26.58 -6.37
N LEU A 347 3.90 -27.88 -6.02
CA LEU A 347 5.20 -28.50 -5.83
C LEU A 347 6.02 -28.56 -7.13
N ASP A 348 5.38 -28.87 -8.25
CA ASP A 348 6.00 -28.84 -9.58
C ASP A 348 6.48 -27.43 -9.94
N SER A 349 5.64 -26.42 -9.69
CA SER A 349 5.99 -25.01 -9.90
C SER A 349 7.13 -24.58 -8.99
N ALA A 350 7.17 -25.07 -7.74
CA ALA A 350 8.26 -24.80 -6.82
C ALA A 350 9.58 -25.36 -7.34
N LYS A 351 9.58 -26.64 -7.76
CA LYS A 351 10.75 -27.31 -8.34
C LYS A 351 11.27 -26.58 -9.58
N GLN A 352 10.40 -26.27 -10.54
CA GLN A 352 10.77 -25.55 -11.76
C GLN A 352 11.37 -24.18 -11.44
N SER A 353 10.83 -23.47 -10.45
CA SER A 353 11.33 -22.16 -10.03
C SER A 353 12.74 -22.25 -9.42
N TYR A 354 13.00 -23.23 -8.55
CA TYR A 354 14.35 -23.44 -8.02
C TYR A 354 15.36 -23.83 -9.11
N GLU A 355 14.97 -24.72 -10.03
CA GLU A 355 15.81 -25.13 -11.16
C GLU A 355 16.11 -23.93 -12.07
N LYS A 356 15.12 -23.07 -12.31
CA LYS A 356 15.28 -21.83 -13.09
C LYS A 356 16.25 -20.86 -12.41
N ALA A 357 16.15 -20.69 -11.09
CA ALA A 357 17.08 -19.85 -10.32
C ALA A 357 18.53 -20.34 -10.47
N ILE A 358 18.76 -21.65 -10.37
CA ILE A 358 20.09 -22.27 -10.54
C ILE A 358 20.58 -22.13 -11.98
N ALA A 359 19.70 -22.29 -12.97
CA ALA A 359 20.05 -22.13 -14.38
C ALA A 359 20.43 -20.68 -14.74
N ILE A 360 19.91 -19.70 -14.00
CA ILE A 360 20.27 -18.29 -14.13
C ILE A 360 21.61 -18.01 -13.43
N ASP A 361 21.79 -18.53 -12.22
CA ASP A 361 22.99 -18.36 -11.42
C ASP A 361 23.29 -19.65 -10.64
N GLU A 362 24.26 -20.43 -11.12
CA GLU A 362 24.66 -21.69 -10.50
C GLU A 362 25.29 -21.50 -9.10
N THR A 363 25.73 -20.27 -8.79
CA THR A 363 26.26 -19.92 -7.46
C THR A 363 25.15 -19.56 -6.47
N PHE A 364 23.90 -19.42 -6.95
CA PHE A 364 22.73 -19.12 -6.13
C PHE A 364 22.27 -20.35 -5.34
N THR A 365 22.99 -20.61 -4.25
CA THR A 365 22.89 -21.88 -3.53
C THR A 365 21.60 -22.09 -2.73
N LEU A 366 20.83 -21.04 -2.43
CA LEU A 366 19.59 -21.11 -1.66
C LEU A 366 18.56 -22.05 -2.32
N SER A 367 18.54 -22.12 -3.66
CA SER A 367 17.63 -22.99 -4.41
C SER A 367 17.91 -24.49 -4.22
N TYR A 368 19.16 -24.88 -3.94
CA TYR A 368 19.48 -26.28 -3.59
C TYR A 368 18.82 -26.71 -2.28
N ARG A 369 18.66 -25.79 -1.33
CA ARG A 369 17.92 -26.06 -0.09
C ARG A 369 16.46 -26.42 -0.38
N GLY A 370 15.79 -25.61 -1.20
CA GLY A 370 14.40 -25.82 -1.60
C GLY A 370 14.21 -27.15 -2.31
N LEU A 371 15.05 -27.45 -3.31
CA LEU A 371 15.04 -28.74 -4.01
C LEU A 371 15.32 -29.92 -3.07
N GLY A 372 16.23 -29.76 -2.11
CA GLY A 372 16.54 -30.80 -1.13
C GLY A 372 15.34 -31.13 -0.23
N MET A 373 14.56 -30.11 0.17
CA MET A 373 13.31 -30.31 0.92
C MET A 373 12.26 -31.05 0.09
N LEU A 374 12.12 -30.71 -1.20
CA LEU A 374 11.20 -31.40 -2.10
C LEU A 374 11.60 -32.86 -2.31
N ALA A 375 12.88 -33.13 -2.60
CA ALA A 375 13.41 -34.49 -2.73
C ALA A 375 13.21 -35.31 -1.45
N LEU A 376 13.39 -34.70 -0.28
CA LEU A 376 13.13 -35.36 1.00
C LEU A 376 11.64 -35.72 1.18
N ALA A 377 10.73 -34.83 0.81
CA ALA A 377 9.29 -35.08 0.86
C ALA A 377 8.85 -36.20 -0.11
N GLU A 378 9.56 -36.35 -1.24
CA GLU A 378 9.39 -37.43 -2.22
C GLU A 378 10.12 -38.73 -1.84
N ASN A 379 10.77 -38.79 -0.66
CA ASN A 379 11.58 -39.92 -0.19
C ASN A 379 12.81 -40.24 -1.08
N GLU A 380 13.28 -39.27 -1.87
CA GLU A 380 14.49 -39.34 -2.71
C GLU A 380 15.76 -39.00 -1.89
N LYS A 381 16.08 -39.82 -0.88
CA LYS A 381 17.10 -39.52 0.15
C LYS A 381 18.48 -39.15 -0.40
N GLU A 382 19.00 -39.90 -1.37
CA GLU A 382 20.33 -39.65 -1.92
C GLU A 382 20.40 -38.33 -2.69
N LYS A 383 19.34 -37.98 -3.41
CA LYS A 383 19.22 -36.69 -4.08
C LYS A 383 19.09 -35.55 -3.07
N ALA A 384 18.30 -35.73 -2.02
CA ALA A 384 18.19 -34.76 -0.94
C ALA A 384 19.55 -34.50 -0.27
N LYS A 385 20.34 -35.55 0.04
CA LYS A 385 21.71 -35.42 0.57
C LYS A 385 22.62 -34.61 -0.36
N TYR A 386 22.60 -34.94 -1.65
CA TYR A 386 23.40 -34.24 -2.66
C TYR A 386 23.07 -32.73 -2.69
N LEU A 387 21.78 -32.41 -2.71
CA LEU A 387 21.29 -31.02 -2.75
C LEU A 387 21.61 -30.25 -1.47
N PHE A 388 21.41 -30.85 -0.29
CA PHE A 388 21.79 -30.25 0.98
C PHE A 388 23.30 -30.00 1.07
N ASN A 389 24.13 -30.92 0.58
CA ASN A 389 25.58 -30.71 0.52
C ASN A 389 25.97 -29.55 -0.41
N LYS A 390 25.24 -29.32 -1.50
CA LYS A 390 25.45 -28.13 -2.35
C LYS A 390 25.10 -26.83 -1.61
N TYR A 391 23.97 -26.81 -0.90
CA TYR A 391 23.57 -25.67 -0.07
C TYR A 391 24.57 -25.38 1.07
N LEU A 392 25.05 -26.42 1.76
CA LEU A 392 25.94 -26.30 2.91
C LEU A 392 27.36 -25.82 2.57
N LYS A 393 27.71 -25.66 1.29
CA LYS A 393 28.97 -25.00 0.87
C LYS A 393 28.94 -23.49 1.08
N THR A 394 27.77 -22.91 1.32
CA THR A 394 27.60 -21.46 1.45
C THR A 394 27.90 -21.00 2.85
N ASP A 395 28.84 -20.06 2.98
CA ASP A 395 29.17 -19.46 4.26
C ASP A 395 28.03 -18.55 4.78
N GLY A 396 27.93 -18.41 6.10
CA GLY A 396 26.99 -17.46 6.72
C GLY A 396 25.50 -17.81 6.67
N ILE A 397 25.12 -19.00 6.20
CA ILE A 397 23.71 -19.45 6.22
C ILE A 397 23.20 -19.68 7.65
N ARG A 398 22.02 -19.13 7.97
CA ARG A 398 21.48 -19.09 9.35
C ARG A 398 20.98 -20.44 9.85
N ASP A 399 20.47 -21.30 8.96
CA ASP A 399 19.82 -22.56 9.30
C ASP A 399 20.72 -23.79 9.03
N ARG A 400 22.05 -23.59 8.97
CA ARG A 400 23.05 -24.64 8.74
C ARG A 400 22.81 -25.89 9.58
N ARG A 401 22.72 -25.74 10.89
CA ARG A 401 22.55 -26.87 11.83
C ARG A 401 21.27 -27.66 11.57
N TYR A 402 20.20 -26.99 11.16
CA TYR A 402 18.94 -27.64 10.84
C TYR A 402 19.08 -28.50 9.57
N ILE A 403 19.70 -27.95 8.51
CA ILE A 403 19.91 -28.70 7.27
C ILE A 403 20.93 -29.84 7.44
N GLU A 404 21.98 -29.65 8.25
CA GLU A 404 22.92 -30.72 8.61
C GLU A 404 22.18 -31.87 9.33
N SER A 405 21.33 -31.55 10.31
CA SER A 405 20.53 -32.54 11.02
C SER A 405 19.59 -33.32 10.09
N LEU A 406 18.95 -32.65 9.12
CA LEU A 406 18.09 -33.34 8.14
C LEU A 406 18.91 -34.27 7.25
N ARG A 407 20.02 -33.77 6.69
CA ARG A 407 20.92 -34.55 5.83
C ARG A 407 21.45 -35.79 6.53
N ASP A 408 21.83 -35.67 7.80
CA ASP A 408 22.46 -36.77 8.57
C ASP A 408 21.42 -37.81 9.06
N SER A 409 20.12 -37.48 9.00
CA SER A 409 19.02 -38.37 9.40
C SER A 409 18.50 -39.30 8.30
N ILE A 410 18.84 -39.00 7.04
CA ILE A 410 18.49 -39.78 5.85
C ILE A 410 19.70 -40.50 5.32
#